data_AF-A0A5C7LT84-F1
#
_entry.id   AF-A0A5C7LT84-F1
#
_cell.length_a   1.000
_cell.length_b   1.000
_cell.length_c   1.000
_cell.angle_alpha   90.00
_cell.angle_beta   90.00
_cell.angle_gamma   90.00
#
_symmetry.space_group_name_H-M   'P 1'
#
loop_
_entity.id
_entity.type
_entity.pdbx_description
1 polymer ?
#
loop_
_entity_poly.entity_id
_entity_poly.type
_entity_poly.pdbx_seq_one_letter_code
_entity_poly.pdbx_strand_id
1 'polypeptide(L)'
;MKLGPIQERLFALFNTRPDQDIEIWLLYSVAYEVKPSEHDADNRRMQQRLAPVIARLNGNLPPNNRVEPGQLKRTYRLNTDVRVIH
;
A
#
# COMPACT_ATOMS: atom_id res chain seq x y z
N MET A 1 7.03 5.66 15.02
CA MET A 1 6.92 5.55 13.55
C MET A 1 6.94 6.95 12.96
N LYS A 2 7.80 7.27 11.98
CA LYS A 2 7.79 8.58 11.30
C LYS A 2 7.47 8.36 9.82
N LEU A 3 6.18 8.43 9.49
CA LEU A 3 5.70 8.35 8.11
C LEU A 3 5.74 9.75 7.49
N GLY A 4 5.94 9.82 6.18
CA GLY A 4 5.64 11.03 5.43
C GLY A 4 4.16 11.05 5.04
N PRO A 5 3.62 12.19 4.56
CA PRO A 5 2.19 12.35 4.28
C PRO A 5 1.63 11.29 3.32
N ILE A 6 2.40 10.90 2.31
CA ILE A 6 2.00 9.86 1.34
C ILE A 6 1.91 8.48 2.03
N GLN A 7 2.87 8.15 2.90
CA GLN A 7 2.83 6.87 3.63
C GLN A 7 1.70 6.85 4.65
N GLU A 8 1.41 7.96 5.32
CA GLU A 8 0.29 8.07 6.27
C GLU A 8 -1.05 7.80 5.59
N ARG A 9 -1.28 8.40 4.42
CA ARG A 9 -2.52 8.18 3.64
C ARG A 9 -2.69 6.72 3.23
N LEU A 10 -1.63 6.09 2.72
CA LEU A 10 -1.65 4.66 2.39
C LEU A 10 -1.87 3.79 3.63
N PHE A 11 -1.16 4.07 4.72
CA PHE A 11 -1.29 3.32 5.95
C PHE A 11 -2.70 3.42 6.53
N ALA A 12 -3.31 4.61 6.53
CA ALA A 12 -4.69 4.80 6.98
C ALA A 12 -5.66 3.91 6.18
N LEU A 13 -5.53 3.86 4.85
CA LEU A 13 -6.35 3.00 4.00
C LEU A 13 -6.16 1.51 4.35
N PHE A 14 -4.91 1.04 4.45
CA PHE A 14 -4.60 -0.33 4.87
C PHE A 14 -5.16 -0.65 6.26
N ASN A 15 -5.06 0.27 7.21
CA ASN A 15 -5.50 0.07 8.58
C ASN A 15 -7.03 0.00 8.72
N THR A 16 -7.78 0.59 7.77
CA THR A 16 -9.24 0.41 7.71
C THR A 16 -9.67 -0.95 7.14
N ARG A 17 -8.76 -1.66 6.48
CA ARG A 17 -9.01 -2.94 5.79
C ARG A 17 -7.82 -3.90 5.97
N PRO A 18 -7.47 -4.28 7.20
CA PRO A 18 -6.38 -5.22 7.44
C PRO A 18 -6.66 -6.56 6.77
N ASP A 19 -5.62 -7.21 6.25
CA ASP A 19 -5.66 -8.52 5.62
C ASP A 19 -6.57 -8.63 4.37
N GLN A 20 -7.06 -7.51 3.86
CA GLN A 20 -7.87 -7.44 2.65
C GLN A 20 -7.06 -6.93 1.47
N ASP A 21 -7.33 -7.50 0.30
CA ASP A 21 -6.77 -7.07 -0.97
C ASP A 21 -7.37 -5.72 -1.39
N ILE A 22 -6.50 -4.73 -1.62
CA ILE A 22 -6.87 -3.40 -2.08
C ILE A 22 -6.28 -3.18 -3.46
N GLU A 23 -7.16 -2.83 -4.40
CA GLU A 23 -6.82 -2.53 -5.79
C GLU A 23 -5.79 -1.41 -5.91
N ILE A 24 -4.81 -1.59 -6.81
CA ILE A 24 -3.72 -0.64 -6.96
C ILE A 24 -4.17 0.75 -7.37
N TRP A 25 -5.22 0.87 -8.18
CA TRP A 25 -5.74 2.17 -8.58
C TRP A 25 -6.24 2.95 -7.36
N LEU A 26 -6.85 2.28 -6.38
CA LEU A 26 -7.34 2.92 -5.16
C LEU A 26 -6.17 3.36 -4.28
N LEU A 27 -5.16 2.51 -4.12
CA LEU A 27 -3.92 2.85 -3.41
C LEU A 27 -3.25 4.07 -4.03
N TYR A 28 -3.16 4.10 -5.36
CA TYR A 28 -2.57 5.20 -6.11
C TYR A 28 -3.36 6.50 -5.93
N SER A 29 -4.69 6.42 -6.03
CA SER A 29 -5.61 7.55 -5.84
C SER A 29 -5.41 8.19 -4.47
N VAL A 30 -5.35 7.38 -3.42
CA VAL A 30 -5.20 7.86 -2.04
C VAL A 30 -3.79 8.38 -1.78
N ALA A 31 -2.75 7.74 -2.32
CA ALA A 31 -1.36 8.17 -2.13
C ALA A 31 -1.10 9.56 -2.76
N TYR A 32 -1.63 9.79 -3.96
CA TYR A 32 -1.34 10.97 -4.79
C TYR A 32 -2.51 11.94 -4.94
N GLU A 33 -3.63 11.70 -4.25
CA GLU A 33 -4.85 12.52 -4.30
C GLU A 33 -5.40 12.72 -5.72
N VAL A 34 -5.30 11.65 -6.52
CA VAL A 34 -5.76 11.61 -7.92
C VAL A 34 -7.21 11.12 -7.96
N LYS A 35 -8.05 11.76 -8.77
CA LYS A 35 -9.44 11.34 -8.94
C LYS A 35 -9.54 10.14 -9.89
N PRO A 36 -10.54 9.25 -9.74
CA PRO A 36 -10.81 8.15 -10.67
C PRO A 36 -10.86 8.53 -12.15
N SER A 37 -11.34 9.75 -12.46
CA SER A 37 -11.43 10.30 -13.82
C SER A 37 -10.08 10.73 -14.42
N GLU A 38 -9.02 10.81 -13.60
CA GLU A 38 -7.66 11.21 -14.00
C GLU A 38 -6.74 9.99 -14.17
N HIS A 39 -7.29 8.78 -14.14
CA HIS A 39 -6.55 7.52 -14.32
C HIS A 39 -6.23 7.27 -15.80
N ASP A 40 -5.32 8.06 -16.36
CA ASP A 40 -4.62 7.71 -17.61
C ASP A 40 -3.38 6.84 -17.38
N ALA A 41 -3.07 6.54 -16.10
CA ALA A 41 -1.90 5.73 -15.77
C ALA A 41 -2.21 4.23 -15.93
N ASP A 42 -1.43 3.53 -16.75
CA ASP A 42 -1.40 2.06 -16.76
C ASP A 42 -1.04 1.51 -15.36
N ASN A 43 -1.58 0.35 -15.00
CA ASN A 43 -1.33 -0.37 -13.75
C ASN A 43 0.18 -0.54 -13.48
N ARG A 44 0.97 -0.80 -14.53
CA ARG A 44 2.43 -0.91 -14.40
C ARG A 44 3.07 0.39 -13.89
N ARG A 45 2.61 1.54 -14.39
CA ARG A 45 3.09 2.85 -13.95
C ARG A 45 2.69 3.13 -12.50
N MET A 46 1.46 2.75 -12.11
CA MET A 46 1.02 2.86 -10.71
C MET A 46 1.88 1.98 -9.79
N GLN A 47 2.18 0.74 -10.18
CA GLN A 47 3.07 -0.16 -9.43
C GLN A 47 4.46 0.44 -9.24
N GLN A 48 5.06 0.97 -10.31
CA GLN A 48 6.40 1.57 -10.25
C GLN A 48 6.44 2.78 -9.32
N ARG A 49 5.38 3.60 -9.28
CA ARG A 49 5.30 4.77 -8.39
C ARG A 49 5.03 4.39 -6.94
N LEU A 50 4.17 3.39 -6.70
CA LEU A 50 3.84 2.93 -5.35
C LEU A 50 4.94 2.08 -4.72
N ALA A 51 5.72 1.34 -5.49
CA ALA A 51 6.80 0.46 -5.00
C ALA A 51 7.75 1.14 -3.98
N PRO A 52 8.36 2.30 -4.27
CA PRO A 52 9.23 2.97 -3.29
C PRO A 52 8.47 3.48 -2.05
N VAL A 53 7.20 3.85 -2.21
CA VAL A 53 6.36 4.29 -1.08
C VAL A 53 6.03 3.13 -0.15
N ILE A 54 5.64 1.99 -0.72
CA ILE A 54 5.35 0.74 0.01
C ILE A 54 6.61 0.21 0.69
N ALA A 55 7.77 0.22 0.01
CA ALA A 55 9.03 -0.19 0.61
C ALA A 55 9.38 0.66 1.85
N ARG A 56 9.19 1.98 1.74
CA ARG A 56 9.41 2.91 2.86
C ARG A 56 8.38 2.74 3.98
N LEU A 57 7.12 2.46 3.64
CA LEU A 57 6.09 2.14 4.62
C LEU A 57 6.47 0.88 5.40
N ASN A 58 6.82 -0.21 4.72
CA ASN A 58 7.25 -1.46 5.35
C ASN A 58 8.45 -1.30 6.28
N GLY A 59 9.43 -0.46 5.92
CA GLY A 59 10.57 -0.17 6.79
C GLY A 59 10.21 0.60 8.08
N ASN A 60 8.98 1.11 8.19
CA ASN A 60 8.48 1.85 9.35
C ASN A 60 7.37 1.10 10.11
N LEU A 61 6.85 0.00 9.57
CA LEU A 61 5.81 -0.79 10.20
C LEU A 61 6.38 -1.61 11.37
N PRO A 62 5.56 -1.95 12.38
CA PRO A 62 5.90 -2.95 13.38
C PRO A 62 6.32 -4.28 12.72
N PRO A 63 7.19 -5.09 13.35
CA PRO A 63 7.70 -6.33 12.75
C PRO A 63 6.64 -7.37 12.37
N ASN A 64 5.47 -7.33 13.03
CA ASN A 64 4.33 -8.20 12.76
C ASN A 64 3.44 -7.70 11.61
N ASN A 65 3.74 -6.53 11.04
CA ASN A 65 2.95 -5.90 10.00
C ASN A 65 3.76 -5.74 8.71
N ARG A 66 3.20 -6.13 7.57
CA ARG A 66 3.82 -5.91 6.26
C ARG A 66 2.78 -5.67 5.19
N VAL A 67 2.99 -4.65 4.37
CA VAL A 67 2.29 -4.49 3.10
C VAL A 67 2.96 -5.38 2.06
N GLU A 68 2.17 -6.26 1.46
CA GLU A 68 2.60 -7.24 0.46
C GLU A 68 1.62 -7.29 -0.72
N PRO A 69 2.02 -7.83 -1.88
CA PRO A 69 1.08 -8.12 -2.95
C PRO A 69 -0.07 -8.99 -2.42
N GLY A 70 -1.31 -8.65 -2.79
CA GLY A 70 -2.49 -9.41 -2.40
C GLY A 70 -2.60 -10.74 -3.14
N GLN A 71 -3.64 -11.51 -2.81
CA GLN A 71 -3.95 -12.77 -3.50
C GLN A 71 -4.47 -12.53 -4.92
N LEU A 72 -5.18 -11.41 -5.12
CA LEU A 72 -5.65 -10.95 -6.40
C LEU A 72 -4.56 -10.18 -7.14
N LYS A 73 -4.45 -10.41 -8.45
CA LYS A 73 -3.52 -9.66 -9.31
C LYS A 73 -3.77 -8.16 -9.15
N ARG A 74 -2.67 -7.38 -9.08
CA ARG A 74 -2.72 -5.91 -9.03
C ARG A 74 -3.34 -5.35 -7.74
N THR A 75 -3.32 -6.12 -6.66
CA THR A 75 -3.72 -5.65 -5.34
C THR A 75 -2.55 -5.69 -4.36
N TYR A 76 -2.68 -4.96 -3.26
CA TYR A 76 -1.83 -5.10 -2.08
C TYR A 76 -2.70 -5.25 -0.84
N ARG A 77 -2.16 -5.86 0.20
CA ARG A 77 -2.80 -6.01 1.51
C ARG A 77 -1.82 -5.69 2.63
N LEU A 78 -2.33 -5.24 3.76
CA LEU A 78 -1.57 -5.19 5.01
C LEU A 78 -1.75 -6.51 5.73
N ASN A 79 -0.71 -7.34 5.70
CA ASN A 79 -0.64 -8.57 6.50
C ASN A 79 -0.30 -8.19 7.95
N THR A 80 -1.17 -8.53 8.89
CA THR A 80 -1.00 -8.25 10.33
C THR A 80 -0.49 -9.43 11.16
N ASP A 81 -0.29 -10.59 10.51
CA ASP A 81 0.20 -11.84 11.09
C ASP A 81 1.54 -12.26 10.47
N VAL A 82 2.46 -11.31 10.33
CA VAL A 82 3.82 -11.60 9.87
C VAL A 82 4.60 -12.23 11.02
N ARG A 83 4.80 -13.55 10.94
CA ARG A 83 5.65 -14.27 11.91
C ARG A 83 7.10 -13.85 11.74
N VAL A 84 7.67 -13.24 12.76
CA VAL A 84 9.12 -13.00 12.86
C VAL A 84 9.77 -14.35 13.20
N ILE A 85 10.41 -14.97 12.22
CA ILE A 85 11.24 -16.16 12.46
C ILE A 85 12.56 -15.64 13.03
N HIS A 86 12.83 -15.95 14.30
CA HIS A 86 14.08 -15.66 14.99
C HIS A 86 15.18 -16.67 14.64
#